data_AF-A0A5E4DDU2-F1
#
_entry.id   AF-A0A5E4DDU2-F1
#
_cell.length_a   1.000
_cell.length_b   1.000
_cell.length_c   1.000
_cell.angle_alpha   90.00
_cell.angle_beta   90.00
_cell.angle_gamma   90.00
#
_symmetry.space_group_name_H-M   'P 1'
#
loop_
_entity.id
_entity.type
_entity.pdbx_description
1 polymer ?
#
loop_
_entity_poly.entity_id
_entity_poly.type
_entity_poly.pdbx_seq_one_letter_code
_entity_poly.pdbx_strand_id
1 'polypeptide(L)'
;LYVSKDLSSLQPAQDVAFTLPGMPFQREQTKDLQRVLGAIDRAIPLVFVSGNHDVGNVPTAETIEEFCQTWGDDYFSFWVGGVLFLVLNSQLLYDASSCPALKQAQDLWLDQQLSLAVQQKCQHAIIFQHIPLFLQSIDEDDDYFNLTRSVRKEMADKFTKAGRP
;
A
#
# COMPACT_ATOMS: atom_id res chain seq x y z
N LEU A 1 -15.14 7.40 -6.03
CA LEU A 1 -16.48 7.71 -5.48
C LEU A 1 -16.31 7.96 -3.98
N TYR A 2 -16.77 9.11 -3.53
CA TYR A 2 -17.04 9.57 -2.16
C TYR A 2 -16.70 8.62 -1.00
N VAL A 3 -15.64 8.93 -0.24
CA VAL A 3 -15.40 8.36 1.10
C VAL A 3 -16.38 9.06 2.07
N SER A 4 -17.42 8.36 2.51
CA SER A 4 -18.40 8.88 3.47
C SER A 4 -18.74 7.88 4.58
N LYS A 5 -18.31 8.24 5.80
CA LYS A 5 -18.99 8.11 7.11
C LYS A 5 -19.75 6.81 7.44
N ASP A 6 -19.14 5.65 7.24
CA ASP A 6 -19.09 4.58 8.26
C ASP A 6 -18.00 3.59 7.83
N LEU A 7 -16.98 3.42 8.67
CA LEU A 7 -15.75 2.69 8.34
C LEU A 7 -15.55 1.49 9.29
N SER A 8 -16.63 1.05 9.95
CA SER A 8 -16.60 -0.06 10.90
C SER A 8 -16.39 -1.45 10.25
N SER A 9 -16.40 -1.56 8.91
CA SER A 9 -16.26 -2.82 8.17
C SER A 9 -15.23 -2.77 7.04
N LEU A 10 -14.08 -2.10 7.26
CA LEU A 10 -12.97 -2.10 6.30
C LEU A 10 -12.36 -3.50 6.14
N GLN A 11 -12.26 -3.98 4.90
CA GLN A 11 -11.43 -5.13 4.52
C GLN A 11 -10.39 -4.69 3.47
N PRO A 12 -9.08 -4.73 3.79
CA PRO A 12 -8.06 -4.48 2.78
C PRO A 12 -7.99 -5.67 1.81
N ALA A 13 -7.91 -5.37 0.51
CA ALA A 13 -7.63 -6.36 -0.54
C ALA A 13 -6.24 -6.11 -1.13
N GLN A 14 -5.46 -7.18 -1.29
CA GLN A 14 -4.10 -7.22 -1.81
C GLN A 14 -4.00 -8.29 -2.89
N ASP A 15 -3.08 -8.12 -3.85
CA ASP A 15 -2.99 -8.97 -5.05
C ASP A 15 -4.35 -9.09 -5.73
N VAL A 16 -4.85 -7.95 -6.16
CA VAL A 16 -6.18 -7.83 -6.74
C VAL A 16 -6.24 -8.57 -8.09
N ALA A 17 -5.10 -8.68 -8.78
CA ALA A 17 -4.88 -9.65 -9.83
C ALA A 17 -4.28 -10.96 -9.28
N PHE A 18 -4.78 -12.11 -9.75
CA PHE A 18 -4.18 -13.43 -9.44
C PHE A 18 -2.87 -13.66 -10.23
N THR A 19 -2.71 -13.01 -11.39
CA THR A 19 -1.56 -13.15 -12.27
C THR A 19 -0.76 -11.86 -12.36
N LEU A 20 0.56 -11.97 -12.53
CA LEU A 20 1.46 -10.83 -12.78
C LEU A 20 1.01 -9.98 -13.99
N PRO A 21 1.43 -8.69 -14.05
CA PRO A 21 1.16 -7.82 -15.19
C PRO A 21 1.54 -8.44 -16.54
N GLY A 22 0.61 -8.34 -17.49
CA GLY A 22 0.81 -8.80 -18.87
C GLY A 22 0.59 -10.30 -19.10
N MET A 23 0.20 -11.07 -18.08
CA MET A 23 -0.15 -12.49 -18.23
C MET A 23 -1.52 -12.69 -18.91
N PRO A 24 -1.74 -13.83 -19.59
CA PRO A 24 -3.05 -14.15 -20.16
C PRO A 24 -4.18 -14.08 -19.12
N PHE A 25 -5.36 -13.63 -19.55
CA PHE A 25 -6.58 -13.53 -18.74
C PHE A 25 -6.59 -12.50 -17.61
N GLN A 26 -5.50 -11.73 -17.40
CA GLN A 26 -5.44 -10.73 -16.34
C GLN A 26 -6.58 -9.69 -16.44
N ARG A 27 -6.90 -9.25 -17.67
CA ARG A 27 -7.96 -8.27 -17.93
C ARG A 27 -9.35 -8.85 -17.64
N GLU A 28 -9.58 -10.09 -18.01
CA GLU A 28 -10.82 -10.82 -17.76
C GLU A 28 -11.03 -11.04 -16.25
N GLN A 29 -9.99 -11.46 -15.54
CA GLN A 29 -10.00 -11.60 -14.08
C GLN A 29 -10.28 -10.27 -13.38
N THR A 30 -9.60 -9.20 -13.81
CA THR A 30 -9.81 -7.84 -13.29
C THR A 30 -11.26 -7.40 -13.47
N LYS A 31 -11.84 -7.61 -14.65
CA LYS A 31 -13.24 -7.27 -14.94
C LYS A 31 -14.21 -8.09 -14.08
N ASP A 32 -13.96 -9.38 -13.91
CA ASP A 32 -14.79 -10.23 -13.07
C ASP A 32 -14.74 -9.82 -11.60
N LEU A 33 -13.56 -9.48 -11.09
CA LEU A 33 -13.41 -8.99 -9.73
C LEU A 33 -14.09 -7.63 -9.55
N GLN A 34 -13.89 -6.67 -10.46
CA GLN A 34 -14.59 -5.39 -10.45
C GLN A 34 -16.11 -5.56 -10.47
N ARG A 35 -16.64 -6.53 -11.24
CA ARG A 35 -18.07 -6.85 -11.28
C ARG A 35 -18.57 -7.37 -9.93
N VAL A 36 -17.83 -8.27 -9.27
CA VAL A 36 -18.19 -8.80 -7.94
C VAL A 36 -18.12 -7.71 -6.89
N LEU A 37 -17.04 -6.91 -6.88
CA LEU A 37 -16.88 -5.78 -5.96
C LEU A 37 -17.94 -4.71 -6.17
N GLY A 38 -18.41 -4.51 -7.41
CA GLY A 38 -19.51 -3.61 -7.73
C GLY A 38 -20.86 -4.01 -7.14
N ALA A 39 -21.01 -5.24 -6.66
CA ALA A 39 -22.20 -5.72 -5.94
C ALA A 39 -22.14 -5.47 -4.42
N ILE A 40 -20.99 -5.03 -3.89
CA ILE A 40 -20.86 -4.61 -2.49
C ILE A 40 -21.67 -3.33 -2.27
N ASP A 41 -22.31 -3.22 -1.10
CA ASP A 41 -23.05 -2.01 -0.72
C ASP A 41 -22.11 -0.79 -0.80
N ARG A 42 -22.55 0.27 -1.48
CA ARG A 42 -21.77 1.49 -1.66
C ARG A 42 -21.49 2.23 -0.35
N ALA A 43 -22.22 1.93 0.72
CA ALA A 43 -21.95 2.42 2.05
C ALA A 43 -20.69 1.77 2.66
N ILE A 44 -20.21 0.64 2.12
CA ILE A 44 -18.99 -0.05 2.57
C ILE A 44 -17.82 0.41 1.70
N PRO A 45 -16.87 1.19 2.25
CA PRO A 45 -15.69 1.65 1.52
C PRO A 45 -14.70 0.50 1.31
N LEU A 46 -14.14 0.44 0.11
CA LEU A 46 -13.09 -0.51 -0.26
C LEU A 46 -11.74 0.21 -0.32
N VAL A 47 -10.71 -0.43 0.24
CA VAL A 47 -9.33 0.05 0.23
C VAL A 47 -8.48 -1.03 -0.44
N PHE A 48 -7.87 -0.68 -1.57
CA PHE A 48 -6.96 -1.55 -2.31
C PHE A 48 -5.52 -1.22 -1.96
N VAL A 49 -4.69 -2.27 -1.88
CA VAL A 49 -3.27 -2.16 -1.56
C VAL A 49 -2.53 -2.97 -2.62
N SER A 50 -1.68 -2.31 -3.41
CA SER A 50 -0.97 -2.97 -4.51
C SER A 50 0.00 -4.04 -4.00
N GLY A 51 -0.04 -5.22 -4.62
CA GLY A 51 0.96 -6.29 -4.43
C GLY A 51 1.81 -6.54 -5.68
N ASN A 52 2.71 -7.52 -5.59
CA ASN A 52 3.60 -7.84 -6.71
C ASN A 52 2.85 -8.43 -7.91
N HIS A 53 1.68 -9.04 -7.71
CA HIS A 53 0.83 -9.49 -8.81
C HIS A 53 0.11 -8.33 -9.53
N ASP A 54 0.02 -7.17 -8.89
CA ASP A 54 -0.63 -5.99 -9.44
C ASP A 54 0.35 -5.10 -10.21
N VAL A 55 1.56 -4.88 -9.67
CA VAL A 55 2.57 -3.97 -10.24
C VAL A 55 3.86 -4.66 -10.69
N GLY A 56 3.98 -5.98 -10.50
CA GLY A 56 5.16 -6.78 -10.86
C GLY A 56 6.19 -6.86 -9.73
N ASN A 57 7.08 -7.87 -9.77
CA ASN A 57 8.16 -8.00 -8.77
C ASN A 57 9.18 -6.86 -8.86
N VAL A 58 9.37 -6.30 -10.06
CA VAL A 58 10.16 -5.09 -10.31
C VAL A 58 9.25 -4.12 -11.05
N PRO A 59 8.53 -3.23 -10.34
CA PRO A 59 7.57 -2.33 -10.92
C PRO A 59 8.25 -1.32 -11.84
N THR A 60 7.55 -1.00 -12.92
CA THR A 60 7.88 0.09 -13.83
C THR A 60 6.85 1.21 -13.71
N ALA A 61 7.14 2.37 -14.31
CA ALA A 61 6.19 3.48 -14.34
C ALA A 61 4.87 3.07 -15.02
N GLU A 62 4.95 2.26 -16.08
CA GLU A 62 3.80 1.76 -16.83
C GLU A 62 2.93 0.81 -16.00
N THR A 63 3.54 -0.13 -15.26
CA THR A 63 2.77 -1.06 -14.41
C THR A 63 2.08 -0.34 -13.25
N ILE A 64 2.73 0.70 -12.69
CA ILE A 64 2.12 1.52 -11.62
C ILE A 64 0.99 2.37 -12.20
N GLU A 65 1.19 2.97 -13.37
CA GLU A 65 0.14 3.72 -14.06
C GLU A 65 -1.08 2.85 -14.38
N GLU A 66 -0.87 1.62 -14.86
CA GLU A 66 -1.96 0.67 -15.14
C GLU A 66 -2.72 0.30 -13.86
N PHE A 67 -2.03 0.07 -12.75
CA PHE A 67 -2.66 -0.11 -11.44
C PHE A 67 -3.51 1.10 -11.07
N CYS A 68 -2.94 2.31 -11.14
CA CYS A 68 -3.61 3.55 -10.77
C CYS A 68 -4.87 3.82 -11.60
N GLN A 69 -4.82 3.54 -12.90
CA GLN A 69 -5.98 3.67 -13.79
C GLN A 69 -7.09 2.66 -13.47
N THR A 70 -6.73 1.51 -12.91
CA THR A 70 -7.65 0.39 -12.66
C THR A 70 -8.25 0.40 -11.25
N TRP A 71 -7.44 0.67 -10.24
CA TRP A 71 -7.77 0.50 -8.82
C TRP A 71 -7.70 1.79 -8.01
N GLY A 72 -7.10 2.86 -8.56
CA GLY A 72 -6.82 4.12 -7.87
C GLY A 72 -5.37 4.19 -7.35
N ASP A 73 -5.06 5.27 -6.64
CA ASP A 73 -3.69 5.59 -6.20
C ASP A 73 -2.98 4.40 -5.51
N ASP A 74 -1.71 4.17 -5.86
CA ASP A 74 -0.90 3.05 -5.35
C ASP A 74 -0.38 3.29 -3.92
N TYR A 75 -0.31 4.55 -3.48
CA TYR A 75 -0.14 4.94 -2.10
C TYR A 75 -0.97 6.17 -1.76
N PHE A 76 -1.56 6.20 -0.57
CA PHE A 76 -2.39 7.31 -0.12
C PHE A 76 -2.65 7.25 1.38
N SER A 77 -3.29 8.28 1.92
CA SER A 77 -3.67 8.34 3.34
C SER A 77 -5.09 8.82 3.51
N PHE A 78 -5.69 8.44 4.65
CA PHE A 78 -7.01 8.92 5.06
C PHE A 78 -7.14 8.91 6.57
N TRP A 79 -8.08 9.71 7.08
CA TRP A 79 -8.33 9.85 8.52
C TRP A 79 -9.70 9.32 8.90
N VAL A 80 -9.76 8.59 10.01
CA VAL A 80 -11.02 8.11 10.61
C VAL A 80 -10.96 8.30 12.11
N GLY A 81 -11.82 9.15 12.67
CA GLY A 81 -11.94 9.30 14.12
C GLY A 81 -10.64 9.67 14.85
N GLY A 82 -9.73 10.41 14.21
CA GLY A 82 -8.43 10.78 14.79
C GLY A 82 -7.31 9.72 14.61
N VAL A 83 -7.60 8.65 13.87
CA VAL A 83 -6.63 7.64 13.42
C VAL A 83 -6.23 7.94 11.98
N LEU A 84 -4.92 7.95 11.71
CA LEU A 84 -4.35 8.06 10.37
C LEU A 84 -4.13 6.67 9.79
N PHE A 85 -4.64 6.43 8.60
CA PHE A 85 -4.37 5.23 7.83
C PHE A 85 -3.46 5.58 6.66
N LEU A 86 -2.43 4.77 6.46
CA LEU A 86 -1.43 4.90 5.39
C LEU A 86 -1.45 3.64 4.56
N VAL A 87 -1.68 3.77 3.26
CA VAL A 87 -1.52 2.69 2.29
C VAL A 87 -0.22 2.93 1.54
N LEU A 88 0.68 1.95 1.55
CA LEU A 88 1.98 2.02 0.90
C LEU A 88 2.05 1.02 -0.26
N ASN A 89 2.66 1.44 -1.37
CA ASN A 89 3.15 0.53 -2.37
C ASN A 89 4.47 -0.07 -1.88
N SER A 90 4.38 -1.22 -1.19
CA SER A 90 5.56 -1.91 -0.65
C SER A 90 6.48 -2.46 -1.73
N GLN A 91 6.01 -2.61 -2.97
CA GLN A 91 6.85 -3.10 -4.04
C GLN A 91 7.97 -2.11 -4.38
N LEU A 92 7.67 -0.81 -4.30
CA LEU A 92 8.68 0.24 -4.41
C LEU A 92 9.71 0.19 -3.26
N LEU A 93 9.34 -0.32 -2.09
CA LEU A 93 10.27 -0.53 -0.97
C LEU A 93 11.14 -1.79 -1.17
N TYR A 94 10.62 -2.79 -1.89
CA TYR A 94 11.29 -4.05 -2.15
C TYR A 94 12.31 -3.93 -3.29
N ASP A 95 11.87 -3.48 -4.46
CA ASP A 95 12.73 -3.22 -5.62
C ASP A 95 12.13 -2.11 -6.47
N ALA A 96 12.77 -0.93 -6.50
CA ALA A 96 12.38 0.18 -7.37
C ALA A 96 13.43 0.49 -8.44
N SER A 97 14.29 -0.48 -8.79
CA SER A 97 15.39 -0.29 -9.73
C SER A 97 14.95 0.24 -11.09
N SER A 98 13.74 -0.11 -11.54
CA SER A 98 13.16 0.34 -12.81
C SER A 98 12.37 1.65 -12.72
N CYS A 99 12.10 2.17 -11.52
CA CYS A 99 11.35 3.41 -11.32
C CYS A 99 11.77 4.19 -10.05
N PRO A 100 13.07 4.51 -9.87
CA PRO A 100 13.59 5.09 -8.61
C PRO A 100 12.96 6.44 -8.25
N ALA A 101 12.51 7.21 -9.25
CA ALA A 101 11.82 8.48 -9.03
C ALA A 101 10.45 8.31 -8.33
N LEU A 102 9.73 7.23 -8.62
CA LEU A 102 8.42 6.94 -7.98
C LEU A 102 8.62 6.52 -6.52
N LYS A 103 9.65 5.71 -6.24
CA LYS A 103 10.06 5.39 -4.87
C LYS A 103 10.41 6.65 -4.09
N GLN A 104 11.22 7.55 -4.67
CA GLN A 104 11.57 8.81 -4.02
C GLN A 104 10.34 9.67 -3.72
N ALA A 105 9.36 9.71 -4.63
CA ALA A 105 8.11 10.43 -4.42
C ALA A 105 7.30 9.84 -3.24
N GLN A 106 7.17 8.50 -3.17
CA GLN A 106 6.53 7.83 -2.05
C GLN A 106 7.26 8.10 -0.72
N ASP A 107 8.60 8.06 -0.70
CA ASP A 107 9.39 8.32 0.51
C ASP A 107 9.17 9.73 1.04
N LEU A 108 9.24 10.73 0.16
CA LEU A 108 9.02 12.12 0.53
C LEU A 108 7.60 12.33 1.05
N TRP A 109 6.61 11.74 0.39
CA TRP A 109 5.22 11.80 0.81
C TRP A 109 5.03 11.14 2.18
N LEU A 110 5.64 9.98 2.43
CA LEU A 110 5.54 9.27 3.70
C LEU A 110 6.12 10.11 4.85
N ASP A 111 7.30 10.71 4.64
CA ASP A 111 7.92 11.59 5.63
C ASP A 111 7.02 12.78 5.98
N GLN A 112 6.30 13.33 4.99
CA GLN A 112 5.31 14.38 5.21
C GLN A 112 4.10 13.89 6.01
N GLN A 113 3.54 12.72 5.69
CA GLN A 113 2.40 12.15 6.41
C GLN A 113 2.75 11.84 7.88
N LEU A 114 3.93 11.27 8.12
CA LEU A 114 4.41 10.98 9.47
C LEU A 114 4.64 12.28 10.27
N SER A 115 5.15 13.33 9.63
CA SER A 115 5.28 14.65 10.25
C SER A 115 3.91 15.25 10.59
N LEU A 116 2.92 15.12 9.71
CA LEU A 116 1.54 15.56 9.97
C LEU A 116 0.91 14.78 11.12
N ALA A 117 1.16 13.47 11.22
CA ALA A 117 0.64 12.65 12.31
C ALA A 117 1.12 13.17 13.69
N VAL A 118 2.40 13.54 13.78
CA VAL A 118 2.98 14.14 15.00
C VAL A 118 2.35 15.51 15.28
N GLN A 119 2.29 16.40 14.28
CA GLN A 119 1.76 17.76 14.45
C GLN A 119 0.29 17.76 14.87
N GLN A 120 -0.52 16.87 14.32
CA GLN A 120 -1.95 16.77 14.61
C GLN A 120 -2.26 15.94 15.86
N LYS A 121 -1.24 15.44 16.58
CA LYS A 121 -1.40 14.55 17.74
C LYS A 121 -2.30 13.37 17.39
N CYS A 122 -1.99 12.72 16.28
CA CYS A 122 -2.65 11.52 15.82
C CYS A 122 -2.76 10.50 16.96
N GLN A 123 -3.95 9.95 17.20
CA GLN A 123 -4.11 8.97 18.28
C GLN A 123 -3.39 7.67 17.94
N HIS A 124 -3.55 7.23 16.69
CA HIS A 124 -2.92 6.02 16.15
C HIS A 124 -2.63 6.20 14.65
N ALA A 125 -1.50 5.71 14.19
CA ALA A 125 -1.22 5.53 12.77
C ALA A 125 -1.25 4.03 12.44
N ILE A 126 -2.01 3.65 11.41
CA ILE A 126 -2.14 2.27 10.92
C ILE A 126 -1.61 2.23 9.48
N ILE A 127 -0.73 1.27 9.20
CA ILE A 127 -0.09 1.13 7.89
C ILE A 127 -0.59 -0.16 7.25
N PHE A 128 -1.04 -0.05 6.00
CA PHE A 128 -1.34 -1.17 5.12
C PHE A 128 -0.29 -1.27 4.03
N GLN A 129 0.23 -2.47 3.83
CA GLN A 129 1.18 -2.79 2.78
C GLN A 129 1.12 -4.29 2.47
N HIS A 130 1.53 -4.68 1.27
CA HIS A 130 1.48 -6.06 0.82
C HIS A 130 2.67 -6.89 1.32
N ILE A 131 3.89 -6.39 1.15
CA ILE A 131 5.09 -7.06 1.65
C ILE A 131 5.28 -6.66 3.11
N PRO A 132 5.29 -7.62 4.05
CA PRO A 132 5.50 -7.30 5.46
C PRO A 132 6.90 -6.73 5.69
N LEU A 133 7.06 -5.90 6.72
CA LEU A 133 8.40 -5.50 7.15
C LEU A 133 9.19 -6.76 7.47
N PHE A 134 8.72 -7.63 8.36
CA PHE A 134 9.37 -8.90 8.71
C PHE A 134 8.31 -9.95 9.03
N LEU A 135 8.68 -11.23 8.98
CA LEU A 135 7.79 -12.35 9.30
C LEU A 135 7.92 -12.79 10.76
N GLN A 136 9.15 -12.88 11.25
CA GLN A 136 9.47 -13.38 12.59
C GLN A 136 10.16 -12.30 13.42
N SER A 137 11.16 -11.61 12.86
CA SER A 137 11.91 -10.60 13.60
C SER A 137 12.53 -9.53 12.69
N ILE A 138 12.76 -8.33 13.22
CA ILE A 138 13.38 -7.22 12.47
C ILE A 138 14.81 -7.52 12.00
N ASP A 139 15.49 -8.46 12.66
CA ASP A 139 16.86 -8.88 12.35
C ASP A 139 16.94 -10.21 11.60
N GLU A 140 15.82 -10.76 11.14
CA GLU A 140 15.84 -11.97 10.30
C GLU A 140 16.61 -11.73 8.99
N ASP A 141 16.93 -12.80 8.27
CA ASP A 141 17.60 -12.68 6.99
C ASP A 141 16.62 -12.20 5.90
N ASP A 142 17.19 -11.72 4.80
CA ASP A 142 16.40 -11.24 3.67
C ASP A 142 15.86 -12.45 2.89
N ASP A 143 14.58 -12.43 2.59
CA ASP A 143 13.85 -13.49 1.89
C ASP A 143 12.89 -12.85 0.87
N TYR A 144 12.29 -13.67 0.01
CA TYR A 144 11.27 -13.26 -0.93
C TYR A 144 10.06 -12.60 -0.26
N PHE A 145 9.72 -13.03 0.95
CA PHE A 145 8.51 -12.63 1.67
C PHE A 145 8.69 -11.44 2.62
N ASN A 146 9.87 -10.83 2.69
CA ASN A 146 10.12 -9.70 3.58
C ASN A 146 10.94 -8.61 2.87
N LEU A 147 10.93 -7.40 3.42
CA LEU A 147 11.80 -6.34 2.91
C LEU A 147 13.26 -6.59 3.32
N THR A 148 14.21 -6.01 2.59
CA THR A 148 15.63 -6.11 2.97
C THR A 148 15.89 -5.49 4.34
N ARG A 149 16.82 -6.05 5.11
CA ARG A 149 17.17 -5.59 6.47
C ARG A 149 17.42 -4.09 6.55
N SER A 150 18.06 -3.52 5.53
CA SER A 150 18.31 -2.07 5.46
C SER A 150 17.00 -1.28 5.42
N VAL A 151 16.09 -1.63 4.51
CA VAL A 151 14.80 -0.95 4.35
C VAL A 151 13.91 -1.16 5.57
N ARG A 152 13.90 -2.36 6.15
CA ARG A 152 13.14 -2.68 7.38
C ARG A 152 13.52 -1.78 8.54
N LYS A 153 14.82 -1.61 8.78
CA LYS A 153 15.34 -0.75 9.84
C LYS A 153 15.00 0.72 9.59
N GLU A 154 15.19 1.19 8.36
CA GLU A 154 14.80 2.55 7.98
C GLU A 154 13.31 2.83 8.24
N MET A 155 12.42 1.94 7.78
CA MET A 155 10.98 2.09 7.96
C MET A 155 10.60 1.99 9.45
N ALA A 156 11.14 1.03 10.18
CA ALA A 156 10.90 0.88 11.61
C ALA A 156 11.34 2.13 12.41
N ASP A 157 12.48 2.71 12.06
CA ASP A 157 12.97 3.95 12.68
C ASP A 157 12.04 5.13 12.38
N LYS A 158 11.61 5.29 11.12
CA LYS A 158 10.62 6.31 10.71
C LYS A 158 9.32 6.18 11.51
N PHE A 159 8.76 4.98 11.58
CA PHE A 159 7.49 4.73 12.26
C PHE A 159 7.61 4.90 13.77
N THR A 160 8.69 4.39 14.38
CA THR A 160 8.93 4.53 15.82
C THR A 160 9.13 5.99 16.21
N LYS A 161 9.85 6.77 15.39
CA LYS A 161 10.05 8.21 15.64
C LYS A 161 8.72 8.98 15.59
N ALA A 162 7.85 8.66 14.63
CA ALA A 162 6.55 9.31 14.49
C ALA A 162 5.54 8.88 15.57
N GLY A 163 5.69 7.68 16.13
CA GLY A 163 4.83 7.15 17.20
C GLY A 163 5.25 7.53 18.63
N ARG A 164 6.37 8.24 18.81
CA ARG A 164 6.76 8.76 20.13
C ARG A 164 5.94 10.03 20.45
N PRO A 165 5.37 10.13 21.66
CA PRO A 165 4.58 11.28 22.09
C PRO A 165 5.40 12.57 22.22
#